data_AF-A0A364VC55-F1
#
_entry.id   AF-A0A364VC55-F1
#
_cell.length_a   1.000
_cell.length_b   1.000
_cell.length_c   1.000
_cell.angle_alpha   90.00
_cell.angle_beta   90.00
_cell.angle_gamma   90.00
#
_symmetry.space_group_name_H-M   'P 1'
#
loop_
_entity.id
_entity.type
_entity.pdbx_description
1 polymer ?
#
loop_
_entity_poly.entity_id
_entity_poly.type
_entity_poly.pdbx_seq_one_letter_code
_entity_poly.pdbx_strand_id
1 'polypeptide(L)'
;MTPRKRNWLQRMFGNPEQNSSHRSGESQPAHPGVHNEETGTPPEPDHLGDPHPVFTELTMRQAMAMEEQLRRSLEERGFAVEFEDYSVKFARSENQTRTMGLDNLPRLLAQLDDFDAEMPETVDEFVGNLVAAMDSPRLPDAEFYAAMRVRLAPMDQKGNEDFGKDSPLRPFSEDAFIRLVLDTEQSIQSLTTPALEDRGPVEDLYRMGYRNLWQELVDSDMSFSEYAPNKDNPDEKCWLLEGTNFFIGSAPLFLEELFERNAPHVDRSNGLIFAMPFRHVTIAREVTNGSDLMNSIGLMASLAAELYTTQPGAVSPRLHLMHMGEVETFTNVVWGQGNSRQAEIHIKPNAYLMGRISDGLDDGPEGPEGPVL
;
A
#
# COMPACT_ATOMS: atom_id res chain seq x y z
N MET A 1 -22.06 -16.74 13.00
CA MET A 1 -22.13 -15.66 11.99
C MET A 1 -20.83 -15.73 11.20
N THR A 2 -20.87 -16.22 9.98
CA THR A 2 -19.70 -16.34 9.10
C THR A 2 -19.31 -14.95 8.60
N PRO A 3 -18.03 -14.54 8.70
CA PRO A 3 -17.59 -13.28 8.10
C PRO A 3 -17.76 -13.38 6.59
N ARG A 4 -18.41 -12.37 6.00
CA ARG A 4 -18.44 -12.19 4.54
C ARG A 4 -16.98 -12.04 4.08
N LYS A 5 -16.44 -13.04 3.40
CA LYS A 5 -15.20 -12.91 2.62
C LYS A 5 -15.40 -11.70 1.69
N ARG A 6 -14.69 -10.60 1.94
CA ARG A 6 -14.67 -9.43 1.05
C ARG A 6 -13.93 -9.85 -0.21
N ASN A 7 -14.69 -10.27 -1.23
CA ASN A 7 -14.17 -10.74 -2.51
C ASN A 7 -13.86 -9.54 -3.42
N TRP A 8 -12.94 -8.68 -2.98
CA TRP A 8 -12.59 -7.43 -3.65
C TRP A 8 -11.95 -7.70 -5.03
N LEU A 9 -11.25 -8.82 -5.22
CA LEU A 9 -10.76 -9.29 -6.53
C LEU A 9 -11.89 -9.52 -7.56
N GLN A 10 -13.05 -10.05 -7.14
CA GLN A 10 -14.21 -10.18 -8.04
C GLN A 10 -14.83 -8.83 -8.44
N ARG A 11 -14.67 -7.80 -7.60
CA ARG A 11 -15.09 -6.43 -7.93
C ARG A 11 -14.11 -5.74 -8.88
N MET A 12 -12.81 -6.04 -8.80
CA MET A 12 -11.76 -5.49 -9.66
C MET A 12 -11.74 -6.13 -11.07
N PHE A 13 -11.95 -7.44 -11.18
CA PHE A 13 -11.81 -8.18 -12.44
C PHE A 13 -13.15 -8.75 -12.97
N GLY A 14 -14.25 -8.00 -12.81
CA GLY A 14 -15.59 -8.39 -13.24
C GLY A 14 -15.65 -8.89 -14.70
N ASN A 15 -16.49 -9.91 -14.92
CA ASN A 15 -16.71 -10.66 -16.17
C ASN A 15 -16.77 -9.77 -17.45
N PRO A 16 -16.07 -10.15 -18.54
CA PRO A 16 -16.10 -9.40 -19.78
C PRO A 16 -17.35 -9.73 -20.57
N GLU A 17 -18.43 -8.95 -20.43
CA GLU A 17 -19.48 -8.91 -21.45
C GLU A 17 -20.29 -7.60 -21.40
N GLN A 18 -20.26 -6.87 -22.53
CA GLN A 18 -21.17 -5.80 -22.98
C GLN A 18 -20.99 -4.43 -22.28
N ASN A 19 -20.93 -3.28 -22.95
CA ASN A 19 -21.28 -2.95 -24.32
C ASN A 19 -20.61 -1.62 -24.73
N SER A 20 -20.18 -1.57 -25.99
CA SER A 20 -19.64 -0.41 -26.71
C SER A 20 -20.73 0.61 -27.09
N SER A 21 -20.44 1.91 -27.00
CA SER A 21 -20.93 2.88 -28.00
C SER A 21 -20.10 4.18 -28.04
N HIS A 22 -19.69 4.52 -29.25
CA HIS A 22 -18.99 5.72 -29.72
C HIS A 22 -19.56 7.07 -29.25
N ARG A 23 -18.67 8.06 -29.06
CA ARG A 23 -18.75 9.32 -29.81
C ARG A 23 -17.43 10.10 -29.85
N SER A 24 -17.07 10.47 -31.07
CA SER A 24 -15.98 11.32 -31.54
C SER A 24 -16.28 12.81 -31.39
N GLY A 25 -15.26 13.63 -31.14
CA GLY A 25 -15.31 15.08 -31.28
C GLY A 25 -14.00 15.77 -30.88
N GLU A 26 -13.13 16.03 -31.86
CA GLU A 26 -11.97 16.92 -31.74
C GLU A 26 -12.39 18.38 -31.53
N SER A 27 -11.62 19.14 -30.72
CA SER A 27 -11.01 20.45 -31.07
C SER A 27 -10.30 21.11 -29.87
N GLN A 28 -9.04 21.48 -30.08
CA GLN A 28 -8.21 22.43 -29.30
C GLN A 28 -7.92 23.65 -30.21
N PRO A 29 -7.21 24.73 -29.78
CA PRO A 29 -6.95 25.28 -28.42
C PRO A 29 -7.11 26.83 -28.36
N ALA A 30 -6.96 27.44 -27.16
CA ALA A 30 -6.11 28.63 -26.91
C ALA A 30 -6.30 29.25 -25.49
N HIS A 31 -5.20 29.33 -24.75
CA HIS A 31 -4.93 30.21 -23.59
C HIS A 31 -4.83 31.69 -24.03
N PRO A 32 -4.95 32.74 -23.14
CA PRO A 32 -4.15 32.84 -21.91
C PRO A 32 -4.72 33.58 -20.68
N GLY A 33 -4.17 33.20 -19.53
CA GLY A 33 -3.72 34.12 -18.47
C GLY A 33 -4.71 34.48 -17.37
N VAL A 34 -4.27 34.30 -16.12
CA VAL A 34 -4.12 35.31 -15.05
C VAL A 34 -4.30 34.65 -13.68
N HIS A 35 -3.30 34.88 -12.82
CA HIS A 35 -3.29 34.56 -11.39
C HIS A 35 -4.54 35.08 -10.67
N ASN A 36 -5.12 34.27 -9.79
CA ASN A 36 -5.84 34.78 -8.63
C ASN A 36 -5.72 33.82 -7.45
N GLU A 37 -5.38 34.40 -6.30
CA GLU A 37 -5.49 33.82 -4.97
C GLU A 37 -6.97 33.50 -4.69
N GLU A 38 -7.34 32.23 -4.51
CA GLU A 38 -8.70 31.85 -4.11
C GLU A 38 -8.80 31.70 -2.59
N THR A 39 -9.23 32.79 -1.96
CA THR A 39 -10.06 32.71 -0.76
C THR A 39 -11.39 32.03 -1.11
N GLY A 40 -11.76 31.02 -0.33
CA GLY A 40 -12.87 30.10 -0.57
C GLY A 40 -14.18 30.74 -1.07
N THR A 41 -14.53 30.42 -2.31
CA THR A 41 -15.88 30.57 -2.85
C THR A 41 -16.45 29.16 -3.03
N PRO A 42 -17.71 28.88 -2.62
CA PRO A 42 -18.28 27.56 -2.83
C PRO A 42 -18.33 27.23 -4.33
N PRO A 43 -17.98 25.99 -4.74
CA PRO A 43 -17.95 25.61 -6.15
C PRO A 43 -19.33 25.76 -6.79
N GLU A 44 -19.37 26.19 -8.07
CA GLU A 44 -20.61 26.27 -8.85
C GLU A 44 -21.30 24.89 -8.92
N PRO A 45 -22.65 24.82 -8.86
CA PRO A 45 -23.39 23.56 -8.73
C PRO A 45 -23.14 22.53 -9.84
N ASP A 46 -22.63 22.95 -11.00
CA ASP A 46 -22.35 22.06 -12.15
C ASP A 46 -21.10 21.17 -11.97
N HIS A 47 -20.24 21.43 -10.98
CA HIS A 47 -18.99 20.67 -10.75
C HIS A 47 -19.03 19.69 -9.57
N LEU A 48 -20.16 19.56 -8.88
CA LEU A 48 -20.27 18.74 -7.67
C LEU A 48 -20.09 17.23 -7.92
N GLY A 49 -20.31 16.78 -9.16
CA GLY A 49 -20.11 15.39 -9.58
C GLY A 49 -18.69 15.09 -10.09
N ASP A 50 -17.85 16.10 -10.29
CA ASP A 50 -16.49 15.93 -10.79
C ASP A 50 -15.56 15.38 -9.69
N PRO A 51 -14.47 14.67 -10.04
CA PRO A 51 -13.46 14.25 -9.07
C PRO A 51 -12.87 15.44 -8.33
N HIS A 52 -12.70 15.31 -7.01
CA HIS A 52 -12.08 16.35 -6.19
C HIS A 52 -10.58 16.47 -6.54
N PRO A 53 -10.00 17.68 -6.66
CA PRO A 53 -8.62 17.87 -7.12
C PRO A 53 -7.56 17.34 -6.14
N VAL A 54 -7.90 17.29 -4.85
CA VAL A 54 -7.08 16.72 -3.77
C VAL A 54 -7.49 15.25 -3.56
N PHE A 55 -8.67 14.99 -3.01
CA PHE A 55 -9.21 13.64 -2.83
C PHE A 55 -9.77 13.03 -4.13
N THR A 56 -8.89 12.70 -5.08
CA THR A 56 -9.27 12.25 -6.43
C THR A 56 -10.10 10.96 -6.49
N GLU A 57 -10.18 10.23 -5.38
CA GLU A 57 -11.03 9.06 -5.17
C GLU A 57 -12.49 9.42 -4.88
N LEU A 58 -12.76 10.66 -4.48
CA LEU A 58 -14.09 11.19 -4.17
C LEU A 58 -14.51 12.24 -5.19
N THR A 59 -15.82 12.37 -5.37
CA THR A 59 -16.41 13.56 -6.03
C THR A 59 -16.28 14.80 -5.15
N MET A 60 -16.36 15.99 -5.74
CA MET A 60 -16.39 17.27 -5.00
C MET A 60 -17.42 17.26 -3.87
N ARG A 61 -18.65 16.80 -4.15
CA ARG A 61 -19.71 16.70 -3.14
C ARG A 61 -19.34 15.76 -1.98
N GLN A 62 -18.79 14.59 -2.31
CA GLN A 62 -18.40 13.60 -1.31
C GLN A 62 -17.25 14.09 -0.43
N ALA A 63 -16.25 14.72 -1.03
CA ALA A 63 -15.13 15.33 -0.30
C ALA A 63 -15.62 16.42 0.66
N MET A 64 -16.48 17.34 0.21
CA MET A 64 -17.05 18.38 1.08
C MET A 64 -17.87 17.78 2.24
N ALA A 65 -18.66 16.74 1.98
CA ALA A 65 -19.43 16.05 3.01
C ALA A 65 -18.53 15.33 4.04
N MET A 66 -17.45 14.70 3.57
CA MET A 66 -16.42 14.10 4.43
C MET A 66 -15.76 15.16 5.32
N GLU A 67 -15.30 16.27 4.76
CA GLU A 67 -14.65 17.35 5.52
C GLU A 67 -15.56 17.93 6.60
N GLU A 68 -16.82 18.19 6.26
CA GLU A 68 -17.80 18.72 7.22
C GLU A 68 -18.08 17.72 8.34
N GLN A 69 -18.26 16.44 8.01
CA GLN A 69 -18.47 15.41 9.03
C GLN A 69 -17.22 15.23 9.90
N LEU A 70 -16.02 15.23 9.31
CA LEU A 70 -14.76 15.10 10.04
C LEU A 70 -14.56 16.26 11.03
N ARG A 71 -14.81 17.49 10.56
CA ARG A 71 -14.79 18.70 11.40
C ARG A 71 -15.75 18.55 12.58
N ARG A 72 -17.00 18.24 12.28
CA ARG A 72 -18.06 18.07 13.29
C ARG A 72 -17.67 17.02 14.33
N SER A 73 -17.18 15.85 13.89
CA SER A 73 -16.82 14.74 14.77
C SER A 73 -15.68 15.09 15.73
N LEU A 74 -14.67 15.84 15.25
CA LEU A 74 -13.56 16.33 16.07
C LEU A 74 -14.00 17.46 17.03
N GLU A 75 -14.80 18.41 16.56
CA GLU A 75 -15.31 19.53 17.36
C GLU A 75 -16.25 19.05 18.48
N GLU A 76 -17.13 18.08 18.20
CA GLU A 76 -17.99 17.43 19.22
C GLU A 76 -17.17 16.74 20.32
N ARG A 77 -15.92 16.35 20.03
CA ARG A 77 -14.96 15.78 20.98
C ARG A 77 -14.05 16.84 21.64
N GLY A 78 -14.27 18.12 21.35
CA GLY A 78 -13.58 19.24 21.98
C GLY A 78 -12.23 19.61 21.35
N PHE A 79 -12.01 19.27 20.09
CA PHE A 79 -10.83 19.69 19.33
C PHE A 79 -11.16 20.89 18.43
N ALA A 80 -10.27 21.87 18.37
CA ALA A 80 -10.25 22.86 17.29
C ALA A 80 -9.63 22.21 16.04
N VAL A 81 -10.16 22.51 14.85
CA VAL A 81 -9.82 21.81 13.60
C VAL A 81 -9.46 22.80 12.50
N GLU A 82 -8.38 22.53 11.78
CA GLU A 82 -7.92 23.27 10.61
C GLU A 82 -7.52 22.27 9.50
N PHE A 83 -8.00 22.50 8.28
CA PHE A 83 -7.70 21.64 7.13
C PHE A 83 -6.55 22.23 6.32
N GLU A 84 -5.58 21.39 5.96
CA GLU A 84 -4.43 21.74 5.12
C GLU A 84 -4.20 20.64 4.08
N ASP A 85 -4.64 20.88 2.84
CA ASP A 85 -4.52 19.96 1.71
C ASP A 85 -4.95 18.52 2.06
N TYR A 86 -3.99 17.58 2.14
CA TYR A 86 -4.20 16.17 2.48
C TYR A 86 -4.12 15.90 3.99
N SER A 87 -4.21 16.92 4.82
CA SER A 87 -4.07 16.75 6.27
C SER A 87 -5.07 17.58 7.05
N VAL A 88 -5.34 17.13 8.26
CA VAL A 88 -6.11 17.88 9.25
C VAL A 88 -5.24 18.13 10.47
N LYS A 89 -5.12 19.40 10.83
CA LYS A 89 -4.57 19.85 12.10
C LYS A 89 -5.69 19.91 13.12
N PHE A 90 -5.46 19.34 14.30
CA PHE A 90 -6.41 19.40 15.38
C PHE A 90 -5.73 19.53 16.74
N ALA A 91 -6.35 20.26 17.66
CA ALA A 91 -5.75 20.59 18.95
C ALA A 91 -6.81 20.71 20.06
N ARG A 92 -6.49 20.21 21.25
CA ARG A 92 -7.29 20.43 22.47
C ARG A 92 -6.84 21.66 23.26
N SER A 93 -5.58 22.07 23.06
CA SER A 93 -4.94 23.28 23.59
C SER A 93 -3.74 23.64 22.70
N GLU A 94 -3.24 24.88 22.77
CA GLU A 94 -2.11 25.36 21.93
C GLU A 94 -0.86 24.45 22.00
N ASN A 95 -0.66 23.73 23.10
CA ASN A 95 0.47 22.82 23.29
C ASN A 95 0.20 21.36 22.88
N GLN A 96 -0.98 21.06 22.34
CA GLN A 96 -1.40 19.71 21.94
C GLN A 96 -1.90 19.68 20.49
N THR A 97 -1.28 20.46 19.61
CA THR A 97 -1.56 20.41 18.18
C THR A 97 -0.99 19.13 17.57
N ARG A 98 -1.84 18.43 16.80
CA ARG A 98 -1.50 17.24 16.02
C ARG A 98 -1.90 17.48 14.57
N THR A 99 -1.18 16.82 13.67
CA THR A 99 -1.51 16.75 12.24
C THR A 99 -1.77 15.30 11.90
N MET A 100 -2.85 15.04 11.16
CA MET A 100 -3.18 13.72 10.62
C MET A 100 -3.26 13.79 9.10
N GLY A 101 -2.57 12.88 8.42
CA GLY A 101 -2.76 12.65 6.99
C GLY A 101 -4.10 11.98 6.72
N LEU A 102 -4.81 12.45 5.70
CA LEU A 102 -6.13 11.98 5.33
C LEU A 102 -6.09 10.90 4.25
N ASP A 103 -4.93 10.52 3.71
CA ASP A 103 -4.79 9.69 2.50
C ASP A 103 -5.63 8.40 2.49
N ASN A 104 -5.82 7.79 3.67
CA ASN A 104 -6.58 6.55 3.81
C ASN A 104 -8.11 6.75 3.87
N LEU A 105 -8.58 7.90 4.36
CA LEU A 105 -10.01 8.13 4.58
C LEU A 105 -10.79 8.25 3.27
N PRO A 106 -10.38 9.06 2.27
CA PRO A 106 -11.01 9.09 0.96
C PRO A 106 -11.07 7.72 0.29
N ARG A 107 -9.99 6.93 0.37
CA ARG A 107 -9.96 5.57 -0.19
C ARG A 107 -10.92 4.62 0.51
N LEU A 108 -11.03 4.73 1.83
CA LEU A 108 -12.00 3.96 2.61
C LEU A 108 -13.43 4.35 2.20
N LEU A 109 -13.72 5.64 2.12
CA LEU A 109 -15.05 6.14 1.77
C LEU A 109 -15.44 5.85 0.31
N ALA A 110 -14.48 5.86 -0.61
CA ALA A 110 -14.69 5.51 -2.01
C ALA A 110 -15.11 4.04 -2.21
N GLN A 111 -14.90 3.18 -1.21
CA GLN A 111 -15.29 1.78 -1.23
C GLN A 111 -16.68 1.50 -0.61
N LEU A 112 -17.37 2.52 -0.11
CA LEU A 112 -18.72 2.36 0.47
C LEU A 112 -19.75 2.04 -0.60
N ASP A 113 -20.66 1.11 -0.29
CA ASP A 113 -21.73 0.72 -1.21
C ASP A 113 -22.83 1.82 -1.23
N ASP A 114 -23.15 2.43 -0.07
CA ASP A 114 -24.02 3.62 0.07
C ASP A 114 -23.30 4.76 0.83
N PHE A 115 -22.64 5.65 0.08
CA PHE A 115 -21.84 6.74 0.67
C PHE A 115 -22.64 7.62 1.63
N ASP A 116 -23.83 8.08 1.23
CA ASP A 116 -24.57 9.07 2.02
C ASP A 116 -25.07 8.49 3.35
N ALA A 117 -25.39 7.18 3.37
CA ALA A 117 -25.84 6.49 4.57
C ALA A 117 -24.68 6.06 5.48
N GLU A 118 -23.57 5.56 4.91
CA GLU A 118 -22.49 4.91 5.66
C GLU A 118 -21.33 5.86 6.04
N MET A 119 -21.16 6.98 5.33
CA MET A 119 -20.04 7.91 5.56
C MET A 119 -20.04 8.50 6.98
N PRO A 120 -21.17 8.96 7.56
CA PRO A 120 -21.15 9.56 8.89
C PRO A 120 -20.58 8.64 9.98
N GLU A 121 -21.03 7.39 10.00
CA GLU A 121 -20.56 6.38 10.95
C GLU A 121 -19.10 6.02 10.70
N THR A 122 -18.69 5.87 9.43
CA THR A 122 -17.31 5.55 9.06
C THR A 122 -16.32 6.64 9.50
N VAL A 123 -16.68 7.91 9.32
CA VAL A 123 -15.86 9.05 9.76
C VAL A 123 -15.83 9.14 11.30
N ASP A 124 -16.96 8.90 11.97
CA ASP A 124 -17.03 8.92 13.43
C ASP A 124 -16.20 7.80 14.08
N GLU A 125 -16.20 6.61 13.48
CA GLU A 125 -15.36 5.48 13.91
C GLU A 125 -13.88 5.81 13.69
N PHE A 126 -13.52 6.37 12.53
CA PHE A 126 -12.17 6.79 12.21
C PHE A 126 -11.63 7.81 13.23
N VAL A 127 -12.40 8.85 13.54
CA VAL A 127 -12.05 9.84 14.58
C VAL A 127 -12.02 9.22 15.97
N GLY A 128 -12.96 8.31 16.28
CA GLY A 128 -12.98 7.59 17.55
C GLY A 128 -11.70 6.81 17.79
N ASN A 129 -11.24 6.04 16.80
CA ASN A 129 -10.00 5.26 16.88
C ASN A 129 -8.76 6.16 17.00
N LEU A 130 -8.73 7.28 16.28
CA LEU A 130 -7.66 8.27 16.39
C LEU A 130 -7.56 8.85 17.81
N VAL A 131 -8.70 9.28 18.37
CA VAL A 131 -8.74 9.87 19.71
C VAL A 131 -8.41 8.85 20.79
N ALA A 132 -8.91 7.61 20.66
CA ALA A 132 -8.58 6.54 21.58
C ALA A 132 -7.08 6.22 21.58
N ALA A 133 -6.42 6.24 20.42
CA ALA A 133 -4.97 6.06 20.32
C ALA A 133 -4.18 7.18 21.02
N MET A 134 -4.70 8.41 21.06
CA MET A 134 -4.05 9.52 21.77
C MET A 134 -4.14 9.41 23.29
N ASP A 135 -5.30 8.99 23.80
CA ASP A 135 -5.58 8.89 25.23
C ASP A 135 -5.24 7.50 25.80
N SER A 136 -4.63 6.63 25.00
CA SER A 136 -4.35 5.25 25.40
C SER A 136 -3.38 5.21 26.59
N PRO A 137 -3.79 4.65 27.75
CA PRO A 137 -2.90 4.53 28.88
C PRO A 137 -1.71 3.62 28.55
N ARG A 138 -0.59 3.84 29.22
CA ARG A 138 0.61 3.01 29.05
C ARG A 138 0.29 1.57 29.44
N LEU A 139 0.39 0.65 28.48
CA LEU A 139 0.13 -0.78 28.71
C LEU A 139 1.10 -1.37 29.73
N PRO A 140 0.65 -2.27 30.62
CA PRO A 140 1.53 -3.14 31.42
C PRO A 140 2.52 -3.90 30.53
N ASP A 141 3.69 -4.24 31.06
CA ASP A 141 4.77 -4.89 30.28
C ASP A 141 4.31 -6.16 29.54
N ALA A 142 3.59 -7.05 30.22
CA ALA A 142 3.12 -8.30 29.61
C ALA A 142 2.19 -8.05 28.41
N GLU A 143 1.27 -7.09 28.53
CA GLU A 143 0.34 -6.71 27.46
C GLU A 143 1.08 -6.00 26.32
N PHE A 144 2.02 -5.11 26.65
CA PHE A 144 2.86 -4.42 25.67
C PHE A 144 3.66 -5.42 24.82
N TYR A 145 4.35 -6.38 25.46
CA TYR A 145 5.16 -7.36 24.74
C TYR A 145 4.32 -8.37 23.95
N ALA A 146 3.11 -8.70 24.41
CA ALA A 146 2.19 -9.56 23.67
C ALA A 146 1.59 -8.84 22.45
N ALA A 147 1.26 -7.56 22.58
CA ALA A 147 0.67 -6.74 21.53
C ALA A 147 1.69 -6.30 20.45
N MET A 148 2.97 -6.40 20.73
CA MET A 148 4.03 -5.88 19.86
C MET A 148 4.22 -6.74 18.61
N ARG A 149 4.32 -6.09 17.44
CA ARG A 149 4.73 -6.68 16.16
C ARG A 149 5.77 -5.78 15.49
N VAL A 150 6.42 -6.30 14.45
CA VAL A 150 7.07 -5.46 13.42
C VAL A 150 6.11 -5.29 12.23
N ARG A 151 6.25 -4.21 11.47
CA ARG A 151 5.57 -4.04 10.18
C ARG A 151 6.46 -3.35 9.16
N LEU A 152 6.24 -3.62 7.88
CA LEU A 152 6.72 -2.79 6.78
C LEU A 152 5.82 -1.57 6.63
N ALA A 153 6.43 -0.39 6.46
CA ALA A 153 5.76 0.88 6.30
C ALA A 153 6.42 1.69 5.16
N PRO A 154 5.65 2.54 4.45
CA PRO A 154 6.18 3.37 3.36
C PRO A 154 7.16 4.41 3.90
N MET A 155 8.21 4.73 3.15
CA MET A 155 9.30 5.62 3.58
C MET A 155 8.84 7.05 3.94
N ASP A 156 7.75 7.54 3.35
CA ASP A 156 7.17 8.85 3.68
C ASP A 156 6.63 8.94 5.12
N GLN A 157 6.24 7.81 5.72
CA GLN A 157 5.80 7.71 7.12
C GLN A 157 6.96 7.60 8.13
N LYS A 158 8.22 7.67 7.68
CA LYS A 158 9.37 7.64 8.58
C LYS A 158 9.42 8.86 9.51
N GLY A 159 8.98 10.01 9.02
CA GLY A 159 9.11 11.29 9.71
C GLY A 159 10.58 11.62 10.00
N ASN A 160 10.85 12.21 11.16
CA ASN A 160 12.19 12.66 11.56
C ASN A 160 13.00 11.60 12.34
N GLU A 161 12.43 10.43 12.62
CA GLU A 161 13.13 9.36 13.33
C GLU A 161 14.24 8.78 12.44
N ASP A 162 15.41 8.48 13.01
CA ASP A 162 16.53 7.87 12.30
C ASP A 162 16.53 6.33 12.43
N PHE A 163 17.50 5.66 11.81
CA PHE A 163 17.70 4.20 11.93
C PHE A 163 18.77 3.85 12.98
N GLY A 164 18.87 4.66 14.04
CA GLY A 164 19.82 4.43 15.12
C GLY A 164 19.57 3.13 15.89
N LYS A 165 20.54 2.71 16.69
CA LYS A 165 20.49 1.45 17.46
C LYS A 165 19.27 1.33 18.38
N ASP A 166 18.89 2.44 19.01
CA ASP A 166 17.76 2.51 19.95
C ASP A 166 16.47 3.01 19.27
N SER A 167 16.45 3.02 17.93
CA SER A 167 15.30 3.47 17.15
C SER A 167 14.23 2.38 17.04
N PRO A 168 12.93 2.73 17.09
CA PRO A 168 11.84 1.83 16.71
C PRO A 168 11.82 1.52 15.21
N LEU A 169 12.81 1.98 14.43
CA LEU A 169 12.92 1.82 12.98
C LEU A 169 14.16 1.05 12.54
N ARG A 170 14.04 0.24 11.48
CA ARG A 170 15.15 -0.40 10.77
C ARG A 170 15.02 -0.24 9.26
N PRO A 171 16.13 -0.12 8.52
CA PRO A 171 16.11 -0.08 7.07
C PRO A 171 15.59 -1.42 6.51
N PHE A 172 14.92 -1.37 5.35
CA PHE A 172 14.50 -2.56 4.61
C PHE A 172 14.78 -2.43 3.11
N SER A 173 14.17 -1.44 2.46
CA SER A 173 14.38 -1.12 1.05
C SER A 173 14.48 0.40 0.84
N GLU A 174 14.60 0.87 -0.40
CA GLU A 174 14.67 2.31 -0.71
C GLU A 174 13.38 3.07 -0.34
N ASP A 175 12.26 2.37 -0.36
CA ASP A 175 10.90 2.91 -0.32
C ASP A 175 10.06 2.36 0.84
N ALA A 176 10.61 1.45 1.64
CA ALA A 176 10.00 0.96 2.85
C ALA A 176 11.00 0.72 3.97
N PHE A 177 10.51 0.75 5.20
CA PHE A 177 11.28 0.45 6.41
C PHE A 177 10.49 -0.45 7.36
N ILE A 178 11.20 -1.11 8.26
CA ILE A 178 10.60 -1.90 9.33
C ILE A 178 10.36 -0.99 10.53
N ARG A 179 9.17 -1.07 11.14
CA ARG A 179 8.80 -0.34 12.35
C ARG A 179 8.24 -1.27 13.41
N LEU A 180 8.55 -1.01 14.68
CA LEU A 180 7.86 -1.59 15.82
C LEU A 180 6.47 -0.96 16.03
N VAL A 181 5.46 -1.80 16.23
CA VAL A 181 4.08 -1.36 16.46
C VAL A 181 3.41 -2.13 17.58
N LEU A 182 2.38 -1.53 18.16
CA LEU A 182 1.43 -2.20 19.04
C LEU A 182 0.13 -2.43 18.28
N ASP A 183 -0.28 -3.68 18.20
CA ASP A 183 -1.59 -4.06 17.69
C ASP A 183 -2.53 -4.27 18.87
N THR A 184 -3.49 -3.36 18.98
CA THR A 184 -4.49 -3.28 20.05
C THR A 184 -5.86 -3.60 19.48
N GLU A 185 -6.85 -3.88 20.33
CA GLU A 185 -8.22 -4.17 19.90
C GLU A 185 -8.82 -3.08 18.99
N GLN A 186 -8.36 -1.83 19.13
CA GLN A 186 -8.94 -0.66 18.45
C GLN A 186 -8.07 -0.12 17.31
N SER A 187 -6.76 -0.38 17.31
CA SER A 187 -5.84 0.21 16.33
C SER A 187 -4.45 -0.41 16.34
N ILE A 188 -3.72 -0.20 15.24
CA ILE A 188 -2.27 -0.46 15.16
C ILE A 188 -1.51 0.85 15.36
N GLN A 189 -0.79 0.95 16.47
CA GLN A 189 -0.07 2.15 16.89
C GLN A 189 1.42 2.04 16.57
N SER A 190 1.96 3.05 15.89
CA SER A 190 3.40 3.19 15.66
C SER A 190 4.13 3.49 16.97
N LEU A 191 5.13 2.68 17.32
CA LEU A 191 5.99 2.98 18.46
C LEU A 191 7.02 4.05 18.09
N THR A 192 7.24 4.96 19.02
CA THR A 192 8.25 6.03 18.97
C THR A 192 9.36 5.75 19.98
N THR A 193 10.52 6.38 19.86
CA THR A 193 11.62 6.18 20.82
C THR A 193 11.19 6.39 22.29
N PRO A 194 10.42 7.45 22.65
CA PRO A 194 9.93 7.61 24.02
C PRO A 194 9.01 6.48 24.50
N ALA A 195 8.26 5.83 23.60
CA ALA A 195 7.37 4.72 23.96
C ALA A 195 8.15 3.44 24.37
N LEU A 196 9.42 3.34 23.96
CA LEU A 196 10.31 2.23 24.27
C LEU A 196 11.12 2.46 25.56
N GLU A 197 11.10 3.66 26.13
CA GLU A 197 11.81 3.97 27.37
C GLU A 197 11.38 3.01 28.49
N ASP A 198 12.35 2.49 29.23
CA ASP A 198 12.16 1.49 30.30
C ASP A 198 11.56 0.15 29.85
N ARG A 199 11.45 -0.15 28.55
CA ARG A 199 10.95 -1.45 28.05
C ARG A 199 12.04 -2.49 27.79
N GLY A 200 13.30 -2.15 28.08
CA GLY A 200 14.47 -2.99 27.84
C GLY A 200 15.18 -2.68 26.51
N PRO A 201 16.19 -3.48 26.12
CA PRO A 201 16.95 -3.24 24.89
C PRO A 201 16.07 -3.35 23.64
N VAL A 202 16.15 -2.36 22.76
CA VAL A 202 15.36 -2.32 21.50
C VAL A 202 15.59 -3.54 20.62
N GLU A 203 16.79 -4.12 20.63
CA GLU A 203 17.07 -5.37 19.91
C GLU A 203 16.20 -6.54 20.37
N ASP A 204 15.98 -6.67 21.68
CA ASP A 204 15.13 -7.73 22.22
C ASP A 204 13.65 -7.47 21.89
N LEU A 205 13.25 -6.20 21.83
CA LEU A 205 11.91 -5.82 21.38
C LEU A 205 11.67 -6.20 19.92
N TYR A 206 12.66 -5.98 19.05
CA TYR A 206 12.59 -6.46 17.67
C TYR A 206 12.47 -7.98 17.59
N ARG A 207 13.28 -8.74 18.34
CA ARG A 207 13.17 -10.21 18.36
C ARG A 207 11.77 -10.68 18.74
N MET A 208 11.17 -10.04 19.74
CA MET A 208 9.79 -10.33 20.13
C MET A 208 8.80 -9.93 19.03
N GLY A 209 8.95 -8.75 18.43
CA GLY A 209 8.08 -8.25 17.37
C GLY A 209 8.10 -9.12 16.12
N TYR A 210 9.28 -9.59 15.68
CA TYR A 210 9.42 -10.56 14.58
C TYR A 210 8.73 -11.89 14.92
N ARG A 211 8.98 -12.45 16.11
CA ARG A 211 8.34 -13.70 16.53
C ARG A 211 6.82 -13.59 16.56
N ASN A 212 6.30 -12.51 17.12
CA ASN A 212 4.86 -12.29 17.21
C ASN A 212 4.24 -12.08 15.82
N LEU A 213 4.89 -11.31 14.93
CA LEU A 213 4.44 -11.17 13.54
C LEU A 213 4.44 -12.52 12.81
N TRP A 214 5.48 -13.34 12.97
CA TRP A 214 5.53 -14.66 12.34
C TRP A 214 4.34 -15.53 12.79
N GLN A 215 4.08 -15.58 14.10
CA GLN A 215 2.95 -16.34 14.64
C GLN A 215 1.62 -15.82 14.09
N GLU A 216 1.45 -14.49 14.07
CA GLU A 216 0.27 -13.82 13.54
C GLU A 216 0.01 -14.20 12.06
N LEU A 217 1.03 -14.16 11.22
CA LEU A 217 0.91 -14.52 9.80
C LEU A 217 0.55 -15.99 9.61
N VAL A 218 1.18 -16.90 10.36
CA VAL A 218 0.98 -18.35 10.23
C VAL A 218 -0.38 -18.80 10.76
N ASP A 219 -0.92 -18.12 11.77
CA ASP A 219 -2.22 -18.44 12.36
C ASP A 219 -3.39 -17.70 11.67
N SER A 220 -3.09 -16.74 10.79
CA SER A 220 -4.10 -15.93 10.09
C SER A 220 -4.86 -16.70 9.01
N ASP A 221 -5.87 -16.04 8.43
CA ASP A 221 -6.62 -16.52 7.27
C ASP A 221 -5.89 -16.28 5.92
N MET A 222 -4.61 -15.92 5.96
CA MET A 222 -3.81 -15.62 4.77
C MET A 222 -3.84 -16.80 3.79
N SER A 223 -4.39 -16.57 2.60
CA SER A 223 -4.32 -17.50 1.48
C SER A 223 -3.05 -17.28 0.67
N PHE A 224 -2.51 -18.39 0.16
CA PHE A 224 -1.35 -18.42 -0.71
C PHE A 224 -1.80 -19.04 -2.04
N SER A 225 -2.04 -18.22 -3.06
CA SER A 225 -2.65 -18.67 -4.31
C SER A 225 -1.89 -18.19 -5.54
N GLU A 226 -1.78 -19.07 -6.53
CA GLU A 226 -1.27 -18.70 -7.85
C GLU A 226 -2.32 -17.85 -8.59
N TYR A 227 -1.87 -16.75 -9.19
CA TYR A 227 -2.65 -15.83 -9.99
C TYR A 227 -2.07 -15.75 -11.40
N ALA A 228 -2.86 -16.18 -12.38
CA ALA A 228 -2.51 -16.17 -13.80
C ALA A 228 -3.71 -15.64 -14.60
N PRO A 229 -3.80 -14.33 -14.85
CA PRO A 229 -4.99 -13.74 -15.48
C PRO A 229 -5.09 -14.04 -16.98
N ASN A 230 -3.94 -14.24 -17.63
CA ASN A 230 -3.87 -14.46 -19.06
C ASN A 230 -3.84 -15.96 -19.40
N LYS A 231 -4.97 -16.50 -19.86
CA LYS A 231 -5.06 -17.93 -20.22
C LYS A 231 -4.23 -18.31 -21.45
N ASP A 232 -3.92 -17.34 -22.30
CA ASP A 232 -3.11 -17.53 -23.51
C ASP A 232 -1.61 -17.43 -23.23
N ASN A 233 -1.24 -16.91 -22.04
CA ASN A 233 0.14 -16.80 -21.57
C ASN A 233 0.24 -17.34 -20.12
N PRO A 234 0.18 -18.67 -19.91
CA PRO A 234 0.15 -19.27 -18.59
C PRO A 234 1.42 -19.00 -17.75
N ASP A 235 2.49 -18.59 -18.41
CA ASP A 235 3.78 -18.20 -17.84
C ASP A 235 3.71 -16.82 -17.16
N GLU A 236 2.77 -15.96 -17.58
CA GLU A 236 2.45 -14.68 -16.96
C GLU A 236 1.63 -14.89 -15.68
N LYS A 237 2.33 -15.07 -14.56
CA LYS A 237 1.71 -15.42 -13.26
C LYS A 237 2.43 -14.80 -12.07
N CYS A 238 1.85 -14.91 -10.89
CA CYS A 238 2.49 -14.61 -9.62
C CYS A 238 1.77 -15.33 -8.49
N TRP A 239 2.32 -15.25 -7.28
CA TRP A 239 1.68 -15.67 -6.04
C TRP A 239 1.06 -14.45 -5.38
N LEU A 240 -0.20 -14.58 -4.98
CA LEU A 240 -0.90 -13.64 -4.12
C LEU A 240 -0.95 -14.21 -2.71
N LEU A 241 -0.39 -13.46 -1.77
CA LEU A 241 -0.56 -13.64 -0.34
C LEU A 241 -1.58 -12.59 0.10
N GLU A 242 -2.78 -13.03 0.46
CA GLU A 242 -3.90 -12.12 0.76
C GLU A 242 -4.76 -12.64 1.91
N GLY A 243 -5.45 -11.75 2.61
CA GLY A 243 -6.32 -12.12 3.73
C GLY A 243 -6.87 -10.89 4.46
N THR A 244 -7.48 -11.09 5.62
CA THR A 244 -8.05 -9.99 6.41
C THR A 244 -7.06 -9.38 7.39
N ASN A 245 -5.94 -10.06 7.63
CA ASN A 245 -4.90 -9.59 8.54
C ASN A 245 -4.16 -8.35 7.99
N PHE A 246 -4.01 -7.32 8.83
CA PHE A 246 -3.35 -6.05 8.50
C PHE A 246 -1.82 -6.15 8.30
N PHE A 247 -1.24 -7.31 8.61
CA PHE A 247 0.21 -7.51 8.56
C PHE A 247 0.68 -8.27 7.32
N ILE A 248 -0.21 -8.65 6.41
CA ILE A 248 0.16 -9.43 5.21
C ILE A 248 1.11 -8.66 4.29
N GLY A 249 0.99 -7.33 4.23
CA GLY A 249 1.97 -6.47 3.54
C GLY A 249 3.39 -6.52 4.14
N SER A 250 3.55 -7.11 5.33
CA SER A 250 4.84 -7.36 5.99
C SER A 250 5.34 -8.81 5.81
N ALA A 251 4.63 -9.64 5.05
CA ALA A 251 5.06 -10.98 4.67
C ALA A 251 6.46 -11.06 4.03
N PRO A 252 6.96 -10.04 3.30
CA PRO A 252 8.33 -10.06 2.78
C PRO A 252 9.42 -10.24 3.84
N LEU A 253 9.14 -10.00 5.13
CA LEU A 253 10.09 -10.27 6.22
C LEU A 253 10.34 -11.75 6.47
N PHE A 254 9.49 -12.64 5.94
CA PHE A 254 9.54 -14.09 6.12
C PHE A 254 9.23 -14.83 4.82
N LEU A 255 9.52 -14.20 3.67
CA LEU A 255 9.00 -14.67 2.39
C LEU A 255 9.49 -16.08 2.07
N GLU A 256 10.78 -16.35 2.32
CA GLU A 256 11.37 -17.68 2.10
C GLU A 256 10.66 -18.75 2.94
N GLU A 257 10.45 -18.51 4.23
CA GLU A 257 9.78 -19.44 5.14
C GLU A 257 8.30 -19.64 4.78
N LEU A 258 7.62 -18.59 4.32
CA LEU A 258 6.24 -18.66 3.86
C LEU A 258 6.11 -19.52 2.60
N PHE A 259 7.02 -19.40 1.64
CA PHE A 259 7.05 -20.30 0.49
C PHE A 259 7.40 -21.73 0.90
N GLU A 260 8.38 -21.94 1.78
CA GLU A 260 8.72 -23.28 2.26
C GLU A 260 7.51 -23.99 2.88
N ARG A 261 6.70 -23.25 3.64
CA ARG A 261 5.50 -23.78 4.28
C ARG A 261 4.35 -24.04 3.31
N ASN A 262 4.07 -23.10 2.41
CA ASN A 262 2.83 -23.09 1.62
C ASN A 262 2.99 -23.56 0.17
N ALA A 263 4.18 -23.39 -0.40
CA ALA A 263 4.51 -23.77 -1.77
C ALA A 263 5.92 -24.40 -1.85
N PRO A 264 6.19 -25.50 -1.12
CA PRO A 264 7.55 -26.09 -1.01
C PRO A 264 8.14 -26.60 -2.33
N HIS A 265 7.30 -26.73 -3.37
CA HIS A 265 7.69 -27.18 -4.70
C HIS A 265 8.29 -26.04 -5.56
N VAL A 266 8.15 -24.79 -5.13
CA VAL A 266 8.69 -23.63 -5.84
C VAL A 266 10.20 -23.55 -5.62
N ASP A 267 10.96 -23.52 -6.72
CA ASP A 267 12.41 -23.32 -6.68
C ASP A 267 12.72 -21.85 -6.42
N ARG A 268 13.38 -21.59 -5.30
CA ARG A 268 13.75 -20.25 -4.80
C ARG A 268 15.25 -20.00 -4.86
N SER A 269 16.02 -20.92 -5.44
CA SER A 269 17.48 -20.86 -5.49
C SER A 269 18.01 -19.61 -6.21
N ASN A 270 17.21 -19.02 -7.10
CA ASN A 270 17.51 -17.82 -7.85
C ASN A 270 16.94 -16.53 -7.20
N GLY A 271 16.33 -16.65 -6.03
CA GLY A 271 15.68 -15.55 -5.33
C GLY A 271 14.20 -15.39 -5.67
N LEU A 272 13.61 -14.33 -5.10
CA LEU A 272 12.20 -13.99 -5.19
C LEU A 272 12.04 -12.53 -5.60
N ILE A 273 11.10 -12.24 -6.50
CA ILE A 273 10.60 -10.90 -6.76
C ILE A 273 9.34 -10.70 -5.92
N PHE A 274 9.17 -9.54 -5.30
CA PHE A 274 7.95 -9.23 -4.56
C PHE A 274 7.55 -7.76 -4.61
N ALA A 275 6.28 -7.51 -4.28
CA ALA A 275 5.68 -6.20 -4.05
C ALA A 275 4.78 -6.23 -2.82
N MET A 276 4.62 -5.09 -2.17
CA MET A 276 3.75 -4.91 -1.00
C MET A 276 2.83 -3.70 -1.24
N PRO A 277 1.87 -3.79 -2.18
CA PRO A 277 1.07 -2.63 -2.58
C PRO A 277 0.31 -1.99 -1.42
N PHE A 278 -0.27 -2.81 -0.54
CA PHE A 278 -0.96 -2.35 0.66
C PHE A 278 -0.95 -3.43 1.75
N ARG A 279 -1.36 -3.04 2.95
CA ARG A 279 -1.22 -3.83 4.18
C ARG A 279 -1.85 -5.24 4.19
N HIS A 280 -2.79 -5.55 3.29
CA HIS A 280 -3.46 -6.87 3.23
C HIS A 280 -3.00 -7.77 2.09
N VAL A 281 -2.07 -7.32 1.23
CA VAL A 281 -1.60 -8.11 0.08
C VAL A 281 -0.10 -8.00 -0.08
N THR A 282 0.53 -9.16 -0.29
CA THR A 282 1.88 -9.27 -0.85
C THR A 282 1.79 -10.04 -2.16
N ILE A 283 2.46 -9.52 -3.19
CA ILE A 283 2.60 -10.19 -4.49
C ILE A 283 4.02 -10.74 -4.54
N ALA A 284 4.21 -12.00 -4.91
CA ALA A 284 5.54 -12.60 -4.99
C ALA A 284 5.69 -13.53 -6.19
N ARG A 285 6.92 -13.78 -6.61
CA ARG A 285 7.24 -14.74 -7.67
C ARG A 285 8.69 -15.20 -7.57
N GLU A 286 8.96 -16.45 -7.88
CA GLU A 286 10.31 -16.97 -8.05
C GLU A 286 11.05 -16.42 -9.28
N VAL A 287 12.36 -16.19 -9.15
CA VAL A 287 13.18 -15.70 -10.28
C VAL A 287 13.45 -16.83 -11.27
N THR A 288 12.72 -16.81 -12.39
CA THR A 288 12.91 -17.70 -13.54
C THR A 288 13.87 -17.08 -14.55
N ASN A 289 13.64 -17.28 -15.86
CA ASN A 289 14.47 -16.77 -16.95
C ASN A 289 13.62 -16.24 -18.11
N GLY A 290 14.23 -15.44 -18.98
CA GLY A 290 13.70 -15.13 -20.31
C GLY A 290 12.39 -14.34 -20.30
N SER A 291 11.56 -14.63 -21.30
CA SER A 291 10.26 -13.99 -21.51
C SER A 291 9.26 -14.25 -20.39
N ASP A 292 9.28 -15.44 -19.78
CA ASP A 292 8.45 -15.81 -18.62
C ASP A 292 8.65 -14.83 -17.46
N LEU A 293 9.91 -14.58 -17.11
CA LEU A 293 10.27 -13.63 -16.06
C LEU A 293 9.85 -12.20 -16.42
N MET A 294 10.12 -11.77 -17.66
CA MET A 294 9.82 -10.41 -18.11
C MET A 294 8.31 -10.11 -18.15
N ASN A 295 7.51 -11.03 -18.69
CA ASN A 295 6.05 -10.88 -18.74
C ASN A 295 5.48 -10.73 -17.33
N SER A 296 6.05 -11.48 -16.39
CA SER A 296 5.57 -11.53 -15.01
C SER A 296 5.98 -10.32 -14.18
N ILE A 297 7.16 -9.74 -14.47
CA ILE A 297 7.54 -8.42 -13.96
C ILE A 297 6.52 -7.38 -14.43
N GLY A 298 6.11 -7.42 -15.70
CA GLY A 298 5.07 -6.55 -16.24
C GLY A 298 3.75 -6.68 -15.48
N LEU A 299 3.24 -7.91 -15.37
CA LEU A 299 2.03 -8.24 -14.61
C LEU A 299 2.10 -7.73 -13.16
N MET A 300 3.16 -8.09 -12.44
CA MET A 300 3.31 -7.74 -11.03
C MET A 300 3.39 -6.23 -10.82
N ALA A 301 4.09 -5.51 -11.70
CA ALA A 301 4.23 -4.07 -11.57
C ALA A 301 2.90 -3.34 -11.82
N SER A 302 2.15 -3.73 -12.85
CA SER A 302 0.81 -3.20 -13.11
C SER A 302 -0.15 -3.48 -11.96
N LEU A 303 -0.18 -4.73 -11.47
CA LEU A 303 -1.04 -5.12 -10.35
C LEU A 303 -0.67 -4.38 -9.06
N ALA A 304 0.62 -4.26 -8.75
CA ALA A 304 1.08 -3.53 -7.56
C ALA A 304 0.70 -2.04 -7.62
N ALA A 305 0.87 -1.38 -8.76
CA ALA A 305 0.48 0.02 -8.93
C ALA A 305 -1.02 0.22 -8.76
N GLU A 306 -1.85 -0.64 -9.35
CA GLU A 306 -3.31 -0.58 -9.23
C GLU A 306 -3.77 -0.74 -7.78
N LEU A 307 -3.25 -1.76 -7.08
CA LEU A 307 -3.59 -2.02 -5.69
C LEU A 307 -3.13 -0.89 -4.76
N TYR A 308 -1.94 -0.35 -5.00
CA TYR A 308 -1.40 0.77 -4.22
C TYR A 308 -2.28 2.03 -4.32
N THR A 309 -2.82 2.32 -5.50
CA THR A 309 -3.66 3.51 -5.72
C THR A 309 -5.09 3.32 -5.19
N THR A 310 -5.65 2.13 -5.30
CA THR A 310 -7.08 1.89 -5.03
C THR A 310 -7.38 1.43 -3.61
N GLN A 311 -6.39 0.87 -2.90
CA GLN A 311 -6.59 0.29 -1.58
C GLN A 311 -6.13 1.22 -0.45
N PRO A 312 -6.84 1.24 0.68
CA PRO A 312 -6.37 1.93 1.88
C PRO A 312 -5.20 1.17 2.53
N GLY A 313 -4.29 1.91 3.15
CA GLY A 313 -3.11 1.34 3.82
C GLY A 313 -2.00 0.98 2.85
N ALA A 314 -1.76 1.85 1.88
CA ALA A 314 -0.70 1.71 0.90
C ALA A 314 0.69 1.58 1.58
N VAL A 315 1.53 0.71 1.03
CA VAL A 315 2.90 0.49 1.53
C VAL A 315 3.92 0.75 0.42
N SER A 316 3.89 0.00 -0.69
CA SER A 316 4.73 0.32 -1.85
C SER A 316 4.23 -0.34 -3.13
N PRO A 317 4.16 0.39 -4.26
CA PRO A 317 3.84 -0.18 -5.57
C PRO A 317 5.08 -0.80 -6.25
N ARG A 318 6.28 -0.67 -5.67
CA ARG A 318 7.53 -1.05 -6.34
C ARG A 318 7.82 -2.53 -6.19
N LEU A 319 8.56 -3.07 -7.15
CA LEU A 319 9.05 -4.42 -7.14
C LEU A 319 10.47 -4.47 -6.57
N HIS A 320 10.69 -5.53 -5.82
CA HIS A 320 11.92 -5.78 -5.08
C HIS A 320 12.45 -7.15 -5.45
N LEU A 321 13.76 -7.29 -5.54
CA LEU A 321 14.46 -8.56 -5.67
C LEU A 321 15.02 -8.92 -4.29
N MET A 322 14.58 -10.07 -3.77
CA MET A 322 15.22 -10.75 -2.65
C MET A 322 16.15 -11.84 -3.19
N HIS A 323 17.45 -11.68 -2.99
CA HIS A 323 18.45 -12.64 -3.45
C HIS A 323 19.68 -12.60 -2.54
N MET A 324 20.16 -13.77 -2.11
CA MET A 324 21.33 -13.91 -1.23
C MET A 324 21.23 -13.13 0.10
N GLY A 325 20.02 -13.02 0.65
CA GLY A 325 19.74 -12.29 1.88
C GLY A 325 19.69 -10.77 1.74
N GLU A 326 19.83 -10.24 0.52
CA GLU A 326 19.69 -8.82 0.22
C GLU A 326 18.36 -8.53 -0.46
N VAL A 327 17.82 -7.33 -0.20
CA VAL A 327 16.60 -6.81 -0.83
C VAL A 327 16.95 -5.56 -1.61
N GLU A 328 16.70 -5.56 -2.92
CA GLU A 328 16.98 -4.43 -3.81
C GLU A 328 15.71 -4.01 -4.57
N THR A 329 15.36 -2.73 -4.49
CA THR A 329 14.25 -2.15 -5.25
C THR A 329 14.70 -1.94 -6.70
N PHE A 330 13.97 -2.51 -7.68
CA PHE A 330 14.36 -2.43 -9.09
C PHE A 330 13.29 -1.81 -10.00
N THR A 331 12.16 -1.35 -9.45
CA THR A 331 11.21 -0.53 -10.20
C THR A 331 10.96 0.80 -9.50
N ASN A 332 10.56 1.79 -10.30
CA ASN A 332 10.06 3.05 -9.81
C ASN A 332 8.73 3.35 -10.51
N VAL A 333 7.80 3.97 -9.79
CA VAL A 333 6.51 4.40 -10.33
C VAL A 333 6.49 5.91 -10.38
N VAL A 334 6.37 6.46 -11.58
CA VAL A 334 6.24 7.89 -11.83
C VAL A 334 4.77 8.17 -12.10
N TRP A 335 4.12 8.83 -11.16
CA TRP A 335 2.72 9.23 -11.29
C TRP A 335 2.63 10.48 -12.18
N GLY A 336 1.80 10.44 -13.22
CA GLY A 336 1.55 11.61 -14.07
C GLY A 336 1.02 12.80 -13.25
N GLN A 337 1.43 14.02 -13.61
CA GLN A 337 0.91 15.24 -13.00
C GLN A 337 -0.40 15.68 -13.69
N GLY A 338 -1.42 16.03 -12.91
CA GLY A 338 -2.73 16.51 -13.41
C GLY A 338 -3.73 15.39 -13.75
N ASN A 339 -4.72 15.69 -14.61
CA ASN A 339 -5.86 14.80 -14.93
C ASN A 339 -5.50 13.47 -15.64
N SER A 340 -4.23 13.19 -15.90
CA SER A 340 -3.77 11.91 -16.43
C SER A 340 -3.48 10.93 -15.29
N ARG A 341 -4.42 10.02 -15.00
CA ARG A 341 -4.24 8.87 -14.07
C ARG A 341 -3.24 7.81 -14.57
N GLN A 342 -2.37 8.10 -15.53
CA GLN A 342 -1.41 7.12 -16.03
C GLN A 342 -0.16 7.11 -15.17
N ALA A 343 0.09 5.98 -14.53
CA ALA A 343 1.36 5.67 -13.88
C ALA A 343 2.34 5.14 -14.92
N GLU A 344 3.52 5.74 -15.01
CA GLU A 344 4.63 5.22 -15.80
C GLU A 344 5.53 4.37 -14.89
N ILE A 345 5.72 3.11 -15.24
CA ILE A 345 6.54 2.18 -14.46
C ILE A 345 7.91 2.08 -15.12
N HIS A 346 8.93 2.56 -14.42
CA HIS A 346 10.33 2.43 -14.84
C HIS A 346 10.94 1.18 -14.22
N ILE A 347 11.38 0.24 -15.07
CA ILE A 347 12.05 -0.99 -14.64
C ILE A 347 13.56 -0.79 -14.82
N LYS A 348 14.33 -0.94 -13.73
CA LYS A 348 15.79 -0.84 -13.68
C LYS A 348 16.39 -2.05 -12.96
N PRO A 349 16.44 -3.22 -13.61
CA PRO A 349 17.00 -4.43 -13.00
C PRO A 349 18.51 -4.29 -12.75
N ASN A 350 19.01 -4.94 -11.69
CA ASN A 350 20.45 -5.08 -11.47
C ASN A 350 21.07 -6.05 -12.49
N ALA A 351 22.42 -6.16 -12.50
CA ALA A 351 23.13 -7.00 -13.45
C ALA A 351 22.72 -8.48 -13.37
N TYR A 352 22.42 -8.98 -12.17
CA TYR A 352 21.94 -10.35 -11.96
C TYR A 352 20.58 -10.57 -12.64
N LEU A 353 19.60 -9.73 -12.34
CA LEU A 353 18.25 -9.85 -12.87
C LEU A 353 18.22 -9.60 -14.39
N MET A 354 19.07 -8.70 -14.91
CA MET A 354 19.28 -8.54 -16.35
C MET A 354 19.80 -9.82 -17.01
N GLY A 355 20.72 -10.53 -16.37
CA GLY A 355 21.22 -11.83 -16.85
C GLY A 355 20.09 -12.84 -16.96
N ARG A 356 19.28 -12.98 -15.90
CA ARG A 356 18.12 -13.89 -15.87
C ARG A 356 17.09 -13.56 -16.96
N ILE A 357 16.80 -12.28 -17.19
CA ILE A 357 15.92 -11.85 -18.27
C ILE A 357 16.51 -12.22 -19.65
N SER A 358 17.83 -12.16 -19.81
CA SER A 358 18.51 -12.43 -21.09
C SER A 358 18.68 -13.94 -21.37
N ASP A 359 18.90 -14.76 -20.34
CA ASP A 359 19.23 -16.19 -20.42
C ASP A 359 18.13 -17.07 -21.07
N GLY A 360 16.96 -16.51 -21.38
CA GLY A 360 15.89 -17.20 -22.13
C GLY A 360 15.39 -16.47 -23.37
N LEU A 361 16.10 -15.43 -23.84
CA LEU A 361 15.80 -14.70 -25.08
C LEU A 361 16.66 -15.17 -26.27
N ASP A 362 17.70 -15.97 -26.02
CA ASP A 362 18.64 -16.46 -27.04
C ASP A 362 18.18 -17.73 -27.79
N ASP A 363 17.01 -18.30 -27.48
CA ASP A 363 16.39 -19.41 -28.24
C ASP A 363 15.62 -18.92 -29.49
N GLY A 364 16.10 -17.86 -30.15
CA GLY A 364 15.70 -17.53 -31.51
C GLY A 364 16.27 -18.57 -32.49
N PRO A 365 15.60 -18.87 -33.62
CA PRO A 365 16.03 -19.94 -34.52
C PRO A 365 17.47 -19.68 -34.96
N GLU A 366 18.31 -20.71 -34.87
CA GLU A 366 19.67 -20.72 -35.40
C GLU A 366 19.74 -19.86 -36.66
N GLY A 367 20.41 -18.71 -36.54
CA GLY A 367 20.73 -17.88 -37.70
C GLY A 367 21.43 -18.76 -38.73
N PRO A 368 21.15 -18.56 -40.03
CA PRO A 368 21.59 -19.49 -41.07
C PRO A 368 23.09 -19.70 -40.94
N GLU A 369 23.51 -20.96 -40.84
CA GLU A 369 24.91 -21.38 -40.86
C GLU A 369 25.64 -20.57 -41.95
N GLY A 370 26.53 -19.69 -41.51
CA GLY A 370 27.45 -19.01 -42.41
C GLY A 370 28.24 -20.06 -43.18
N PRO A 371 28.49 -19.86 -44.49
CA PRO A 371 29.08 -20.89 -45.31
C PRO A 371 30.48 -21.22 -44.79
N VAL A 372 30.71 -22.53 -44.59
CA VAL A 372 32.06 -23.06 -44.42
C VAL A 372 32.73 -23.04 -45.80
N LEU A 373 33.61 -22.05 -45.97
CA LEU A 373 34.75 -21.86 -46.91
C LEU A 373 34.72 -20.53 -47.67
#